data_AF-F6I6S1-F1
#
_entry.id   AF-F6I6S1-F1
#
_cell.length_a   1.000
_cell.length_b   1.000
_cell.length_c   1.000
_cell.angle_alpha   90.00
_cell.angle_beta   90.00
_cell.angle_gamma   90.00
#
_symmetry.space_group_name_H-M   'P 1'
#
loop_
_entity.id
_entity.type
_entity.pdbx_description
1 polymer ?
#
loop_
_entity_poly.entity_id
_entity_poly.type
_entity_poly.pdbx_seq_one_letter_code
_entity_poly.pdbx_strand_id
1 'polypeptide(L)'
;MWTDKHHPHVTGDSMLGIIFGGPKDEDCIFTNIYGLHDPFLKSAMKMGGWYKTGDIVLKGSDWIVSEMKESGLRGRGGVGLPSGIK
;
A
#
# COMPACT_ATOMS: atom_id res chain seq x y z
N MET A 1 22.96 -36.50 18.07
CA MET A 1 23.78 -35.96 19.16
C MET A 1 23.83 -34.44 18.96
N TRP A 2 23.18 -33.71 19.88
CA TRP A 2 23.21 -32.25 20.11
C TRP A 2 22.75 -31.31 18.97
N THR A 3 21.45 -30.96 18.87
CA THR A 3 20.71 -29.84 19.50
C THR A 3 21.15 -28.45 19.06
N ASP A 4 20.29 -27.78 18.29
CA ASP A 4 19.92 -26.40 18.59
C ASP A 4 18.42 -26.21 18.34
N LYS A 5 17.65 -26.36 19.41
CA LYS A 5 16.27 -25.89 19.51
C LYS A 5 16.32 -24.46 20.00
N HIS A 6 16.50 -23.50 19.09
CA HIS A 6 16.18 -22.11 19.42
C HIS A 6 14.67 -21.89 19.24
N HIS A 7 14.00 -21.89 20.38
CA HIS A 7 12.64 -21.42 20.58
C HIS A 7 12.42 -20.07 19.88
N PRO A 8 11.34 -19.87 19.11
CA PRO A 8 10.88 -18.52 18.83
C PRO A 8 10.39 -17.91 20.14
N HIS A 9 11.02 -16.81 20.56
CA HIS A 9 10.47 -15.90 21.56
C HIS A 9 9.16 -15.33 20.98
N VAL A 10 8.03 -15.93 21.37
CA VAL A 10 6.70 -15.42 21.06
C VAL A 10 6.44 -14.28 22.05
N THR A 11 6.85 -13.06 21.71
CA THR A 11 6.38 -11.87 22.41
C THR A 11 4.91 -11.67 22.06
N GLY A 12 4.08 -11.70 23.09
CA GLY A 12 2.63 -11.72 22.97
C GLY A 12 2.06 -10.49 22.27
N ASP A 13 1.20 -10.77 21.29
CA ASP A 13 -0.04 -10.03 21.09
C ASP A 13 -1.02 -10.96 20.36
N SER A 14 -1.65 -11.84 21.14
CA SER A 14 -2.74 -12.72 20.69
C SER A 14 -4.06 -12.17 21.19
N MET A 15 -4.58 -11.18 20.48
CA MET A 15 -6.00 -10.81 20.45
C MET A 15 -6.34 -10.59 18.97
N LEU A 16 -6.70 -11.68 18.28
CA LEU A 16 -6.81 -11.84 16.81
C LEU A 16 -5.45 -11.74 16.08
N GLY A 17 -4.81 -12.90 15.88
CA GLY A 17 -3.49 -13.02 15.25
C GLY A 17 -3.50 -12.61 13.78
N ILE A 18 -3.17 -11.34 13.52
CA ILE A 18 -2.85 -10.85 12.17
C ILE A 18 -1.37 -11.16 11.92
N ILE A 19 -1.11 -12.09 11.00
CA ILE A 19 0.24 -12.32 10.45
C ILE A 19 0.40 -11.41 9.24
N PHE A 20 1.34 -10.47 9.30
CA PHE A 20 1.70 -9.67 8.14
C PHE A 20 2.57 -10.52 7.20
N GLY A 21 2.15 -10.63 5.94
CA GLY A 21 2.82 -11.39 4.88
C GLY A 21 2.86 -10.61 3.57
N GLY A 22 3.13 -11.31 2.46
CA GLY A 22 3.06 -10.70 1.13
C GLY A 22 1.61 -10.34 0.75
N PRO A 23 1.38 -9.20 0.08
CA PRO A 23 0.07 -8.88 -0.47
C PRO A 23 -0.34 -9.91 -1.52
N LYS A 24 -1.65 -10.10 -1.72
CA LYS A 24 -2.14 -10.81 -2.90
C LYS A 24 -1.86 -9.95 -4.14
N ASP A 25 -1.85 -10.57 -5.31
CA ASP A 25 -1.60 -9.87 -6.57
C ASP A 25 -2.63 -8.74 -6.80
N GLU A 26 -3.89 -8.93 -6.38
CA GLU A 26 -4.94 -7.91 -6.51
C GLU A 26 -4.79 -6.75 -5.51
N ASP A 27 -4.07 -6.97 -4.41
CA ASP A 27 -3.77 -5.94 -3.40
C ASP A 27 -2.53 -5.11 -3.80
N CYS A 28 -1.79 -5.53 -4.84
CA CYS A 28 -0.62 -4.81 -5.34
C CYS A 28 -1.02 -3.56 -6.13
N ILE A 29 -0.72 -2.38 -5.60
CA ILE A 29 -1.00 -1.09 -6.26
C ILE A 29 -0.21 -0.93 -7.58
N PHE A 30 1.03 -1.45 -7.65
CA PHE A 30 1.89 -1.36 -8.83
C PHE A 30 1.83 -2.64 -9.67
N THR A 31 0.72 -2.81 -10.39
CA THR A 31 0.40 -4.04 -11.14
C THR A 31 1.30 -4.30 -12.36
N ASN A 32 1.96 -3.29 -12.91
CA ASN A 32 2.84 -3.41 -14.09
C ASN A 32 4.33 -3.19 -13.76
N ILE A 33 4.78 -3.53 -12.56
CA ILE A 33 6.16 -3.26 -12.11
C ILE A 33 7.23 -3.96 -12.96
N TYR A 34 6.89 -5.10 -13.56
CA TYR A 34 7.79 -5.86 -14.44
C TYR A 34 7.66 -5.50 -15.93
N GLY A 35 6.78 -4.56 -16.30
CA GLY A 35 6.60 -4.14 -17.69
C GLY A 35 5.98 -5.21 -18.60
N LEU A 36 5.21 -6.14 -18.05
CA LEU A 36 4.52 -7.19 -18.83
C LEU A 36 3.40 -6.61 -19.70
N HIS A 37 2.89 -5.43 -19.35
CA HIS A 37 1.91 -4.69 -20.13
C HIS A 37 2.50 -3.40 -20.67
N ASP A 38 1.90 -2.90 -21.75
CA ASP A 38 2.22 -1.61 -22.36
C ASP A 38 2.16 -0.48 -21.30
N PRO A 39 3.15 0.42 -21.19
CA PRO A 39 3.14 1.48 -20.19
C PRO A 39 2.25 2.69 -20.56
N PHE A 40 1.70 2.74 -21.77
CA PHE A 40 0.96 3.89 -22.25
C PHE A 40 -0.52 3.92 -21.80
N LEU A 41 -1.16 5.05 -22.08
CA LEU A 41 -2.48 5.44 -21.59
C LEU A 41 -3.56 4.35 -21.75
N LYS A 42 -3.63 3.69 -22.91
CA LYS A 42 -4.67 2.67 -23.17
C LYS A 42 -4.58 1.49 -22.20
N SER A 43 -3.36 1.07 -21.88
CA SER A 43 -3.10 0.00 -20.91
C SER A 43 -3.38 0.48 -19.49
N ALA A 44 -2.91 1.68 -19.14
CA ALA A 44 -3.14 2.30 -17.83
C ALA A 44 -4.63 2.47 -17.52
N MET A 45 -5.45 2.83 -18.52
CA MET A 45 -6.91 2.91 -18.38
C MET A 45 -7.53 1.54 -18.06
N LYS A 46 -7.05 0.45 -18.68
CA LYS A 46 -7.53 -0.92 -18.40
C LYS A 46 -7.18 -1.38 -16.98
N MET A 47 -5.99 -0.99 -16.48
CA MET A 47 -5.52 -1.32 -15.14
C MET A 47 -6.06 -0.38 -14.05
N GLY A 48 -6.96 0.57 -14.40
CA GLY A 48 -7.59 1.48 -13.44
C GLY A 48 -6.79 2.73 -13.09
N GLY A 49 -5.65 3.00 -13.73
CA GLY A 49 -4.78 4.14 -13.40
C GLY A 49 -5.41 5.53 -13.58
N TRP A 50 -6.49 5.65 -14.38
CA TRP A 50 -7.25 6.89 -14.58
C TRP A 50 -8.71 6.78 -14.14
N TYR A 51 -9.06 5.74 -13.39
CA TYR A 51 -10.43 5.46 -13.00
C TYR A 51 -10.99 6.57 -12.09
N LYS A 52 -12.10 7.19 -12.51
CA LYS A 52 -12.86 8.22 -11.74
C LYS A 52 -12.02 9.38 -11.19
N THR A 53 -10.91 9.71 -11.85
CA THR A 53 -10.05 10.83 -11.45
C THR A 53 -10.79 12.17 -11.44
N GLY A 54 -11.71 12.39 -12.38
CA GLY A 54 -12.59 13.58 -12.39
C GLY A 54 -13.47 13.69 -11.13
N ASP A 55 -14.10 12.58 -10.72
CA ASP A 55 -14.93 12.55 -9.51
C ASP A 55 -14.12 12.84 -8.25
N ILE A 56 -12.87 12.33 -8.18
CA ILE A 56 -11.96 12.57 -7.05
C ILE A 56 -11.60 14.06 -6.97
N VAL A 57 -11.30 14.69 -8.11
CA VAL A 57 -10.99 16.13 -8.16
C VAL A 57 -12.19 16.97 -7.70
N LEU A 58 -13.40 16.58 -8.08
CA LEU A 58 -14.64 17.28 -7.69
C LEU A 58 -14.93 17.21 -6.19
N LYS A 59 -14.39 16.23 -5.46
CA LYS A 59 -14.51 16.16 -3.98
C LYS A 59 -13.73 17.26 -3.25
N GLY A 60 -12.80 17.93 -3.93
CA GLY A 60 -12.03 19.05 -3.39
C GLY A 60 -10.81 18.63 -2.57
N SER A 61 -9.90 19.59 -2.36
CA SER A 61 -8.61 19.38 -1.71
C SER A 61 -8.74 18.88 -0.27
N ASP A 62 -9.67 19.43 0.49
CA ASP A 62 -9.81 19.13 1.91
C ASP A 62 -10.21 17.67 2.15
N TRP A 63 -11.12 17.16 1.33
CA TRP A 63 -11.50 15.76 1.34
C TRP A 63 -10.30 14.86 0.99
N ILE A 64 -9.57 15.17 -0.08
CA ILE A 64 -8.39 14.40 -0.50
C ILE A 64 -7.34 14.36 0.61
N VAL A 65 -7.06 15.49 1.26
CA VAL A 65 -6.09 15.57 2.36
C VAL A 65 -6.55 14.76 3.56
N SER A 66 -7.85 14.75 3.89
CA SER A 66 -8.41 13.91 4.96
C SER A 66 -8.18 12.44 4.69
N GLU A 67 -8.55 11.96 3.50
CA GLU A 67 -8.38 10.55 3.11
C GLU A 67 -6.91 10.12 3.14
N MET A 68 -5.98 10.97 2.71
CA MET A 68 -4.54 10.70 2.76
C MET A 68 -3.99 10.62 4.19
N LYS A 69 -4.57 11.37 5.13
CA LYS A 69 -4.23 11.28 6.57
C LYS A 69 -4.81 10.01 7.17
N GLU A 70 -6.07 9.72 6.88
CA GLU A 70 -6.80 8.54 7.38
C GLU A 70 -6.19 7.23 6.88
N SER A 71 -5.66 7.21 5.65
CA SER A 71 -4.95 6.04 5.10
C SER A 71 -3.65 5.71 5.84
N GLY A 72 -3.14 6.61 6.69
CA GLY A 72 -1.87 6.44 7.41
C GLY A 72 -0.63 6.45 6.50
N LEU A 73 -0.72 6.98 5.28
CA LEU A 73 0.40 6.94 4.33
C LEU A 73 1.57 7.81 4.81
N ARG A 74 2.77 7.22 4.81
CA ARG A 74 4.02 7.88 5.17
C ARG A 74 4.95 8.01 3.97
N GLY A 75 5.72 9.09 3.93
CA GLY A 75 6.63 9.42 2.85
C GLY A 75 7.61 8.29 2.58
N ARG A 76 7.78 7.94 1.31
CA ARG A 76 8.63 6.83 0.84
C ARG A 76 10.05 7.26 0.47
N GLY A 77 10.42 8.52 0.71
CA GLY A 77 11.75 9.09 0.43
C GLY A 77 12.80 8.90 1.54
N GLY A 78 12.59 7.98 2.49
CA GLY A 78 13.56 7.65 3.55
C GLY A 78 13.33 8.31 4.91
N VAL A 79 12.67 9.48 4.98
CA VAL A 79 12.42 10.20 6.26
C VAL A 79 11.08 9.83 6.92
N GLY A 80 10.14 9.22 6.18
CA GLY A 80 8.91 8.65 6.77
C GLY A 80 7.86 9.65 7.28
N LEU A 81 7.93 10.93 6.86
CA LEU A 81 6.97 11.97 7.27
C LEU A 81 5.52 11.65 6.82
N PRO A 82 4.47 12.02 7.56
CA PRO A 82 3.08 11.82 7.13
C PRO A 82 2.80 12.56 5.81
N SER A 83 2.30 11.86 4.79
CA SER A 83 2.16 12.43 3.44
C SER A 83 1.04 13.47 3.32
N GLY A 84 0.10 13.52 4.29
CA GLY A 84 -1.00 14.48 4.34
C GLY A 84 -0.78 15.73 5.22
N ILE A 85 0.41 15.92 5.79
CA ILE A 85 0.72 17.07 6.70
C ILE A 85 1.75 18.04 6.08
N LYS A 86 2.20 17.78 4.84
CA LYS A 86 3.20 18.63 4.18
C LYS A 86 2.60 19.95 3.68
#